data_AF-A0A2J6J139-F1
#
_entry.id   AF-A0A2J6J139-F1
#
_cell.length_a   1.000
_cell.length_b   1.000
_cell.length_c   1.000
_cell.angle_alpha   90.00
_cell.angle_beta   90.00
_cell.angle_gamma   90.00
#
_symmetry.space_group_name_H-M   'P 1'
#
loop_
_entity.id
_entity.type
_entity.pdbx_description
1 polymer ?
#
loop_
_entity_poly.entity_id
_entity_poly.type
_entity_poly.pdbx_seq_one_letter_code
_entity_poly.pdbx_strand_id
1 'polypeptide(L)' 'MALFYDPKDNAEQKRIESILSENGIDYELHAEPVTGQGPLQIFVSESDLTQAGKLIFHQKR' A
#
# COMPACT_ATOMS: atom_id res chain seq x y z
N MET A 1 6.00 -10.33 5.85
CA MET A 1 5.25 -9.28 5.12
C MET A 1 5.14 -9.69 3.67
N ALA A 2 4.06 -9.28 3.00
CA ALA A 2 3.77 -9.63 1.61
C ALA A 2 3.43 -8.38 0.80
N LEU A 3 3.77 -8.40 -0.50
CA LEU A 3 3.45 -7.30 -1.42
C LEU A 3 1.94 -7.13 -1.48
N PHE A 4 1.46 -5.96 -1.06
CA PHE A 4 0.05 -5.65 -1.01
C PHE A 4 -0.38 -4.77 -2.18
N TYR A 5 0.41 -3.74 -2.48
CA TYR A 5 0.07 -2.77 -3.51
C TYR A 5 1.31 -2.20 -4.17
N ASP A 6 1.25 -2.03 -5.48
CA ASP A 6 2.29 -1.39 -6.29
C ASP A 6 1.68 -0.13 -6.94
N PRO A 7 1.88 1.06 -6.33
CA PRO A 7 1.28 2.30 -6.82
C PRO A 7 1.90 2.75 -8.13
N LYS A 8 1.10 3.38 -9.00
CA LYS A 8 1.57 3.91 -10.29
C LYS A 8 2.24 5.28 -10.18
N ASP A 9 1.91 6.03 -9.14
CA ASP A 9 2.48 7.34 -8.85
C ASP A 9 2.47 7.65 -7.34
N ASN A 10 3.15 8.74 -6.97
CA ASN A 10 3.27 9.16 -5.58
C ASN A 10 1.95 9.59 -4.94
N ALA A 11 0.96 10.03 -5.73
CA ALA A 11 -0.34 10.42 -5.20
C ALA A 11 -1.17 9.17 -4.85
N GLU A 12 -1.12 8.13 -5.69
CA GLU A 12 -1.72 6.84 -5.43
C GLU A 12 -1.06 6.18 -4.20
N GLN A 13 0.28 6.21 -4.09
CA GLN A 13 0.99 5.71 -2.91
C GLN A 13 0.47 6.38 -1.64
N LYS A 14 0.48 7.72 -1.59
CA LYS A 14 -0.01 8.48 -0.42
C LYS A 14 -1.45 8.17 -0.06
N ARG A 15 -2.32 7.97 -1.06
CA ARG A 15 -3.71 7.60 -0.83
C ARG A 15 -3.80 6.25 -0.12
N ILE A 16 -3.04 5.26 -0.58
CA ILE A 16 -3.04 3.93 0.03
C ILE A 16 -2.42 3.98 1.43
N GLU A 17 -1.31 4.69 1.62
CA GLU A 17 -0.70 4.91 2.93
C GLU A 17 -1.68 5.53 3.94
N SER A 18 -2.43 6.56 3.53
CA SER A 18 -3.49 7.15 4.36
C SER A 18 -4.55 6.13 4.77
N ILE A 19 -5.08 5.36 3.82
CA ILE A 19 -6.10 4.33 4.08
C ILE A 19 -5.59 3.31 5.09
N LEU A 20 -4.36 2.82 4.93
CA LEU A 20 -3.78 1.84 5.85
C LEU A 20 -3.58 2.43 7.24
N SER A 21 -3.01 3.64 7.33
CA SER A 21 -2.77 4.29 8.64
C SER A 21 -4.07 4.63 9.38
N GLU A 22 -5.09 5.13 8.67
CA GLU A 22 -6.40 5.49 9.25
C GLU A 22 -7.15 4.28 9.80
N ASN A 23 -6.84 3.08 9.28
CA ASN A 23 -7.44 1.82 9.72
C ASN A 23 -6.53 1.00 10.63
N GLY A 24 -5.40 1.58 11.09
CA GLY A 24 -4.46 0.94 12.01
C GLY A 24 -3.76 -0.29 11.44
N ILE A 25 -3.54 -0.33 10.11
CA ILE A 25 -2.84 -1.41 9.43
C ILE A 25 -1.36 -1.01 9.28
N ASP A 26 -0.47 -1.81 9.86
CA ASP A 26 0.96 -1.63 9.71
C ASP A 26 1.40 -1.98 8.28
N TYR A 27 2.26 -1.11 7.71
CA TYR A 27 2.80 -1.29 6.37
C TYR A 27 4.28 -0.92 6.30
N GLU A 28 4.98 -1.51 5.34
CA GLU A 28 6.35 -1.19 4.98
C GLU A 28 6.41 -0.68 3.54
N LEU A 29 7.35 0.22 3.28
CA LEU A 29 7.61 0.76 1.95
C LEU A 29 8.94 0.25 1.43
N HIS A 30 8.92 -0.36 0.26
CA HIS A 30 10.09 -0.93 -0.40
C HIS A 30 10.30 -0.25 -1.75
N ALA A 31 11.53 0.20 -2.01
CA ALA A 31 11.86 0.82 -3.30
C ALA A 31 12.02 -0.25 -4.39
N GLU A 32 11.55 0.03 -5.59
CA GLU A 32 11.96 -0.77 -6.75
C GLU A 32 13.47 -0.62 -7.02
N PRO A 33 14.15 -1.67 -7.51
CA PRO A 33 15.61 -1.73 -7.57
C PRO A 33 16.27 -0.81 -8.61
N VAL A 34 15.52 -0.05 -9.43
CA VAL A 34 16.08 0.46 -10.69
C VAL A 34 16.52 1.93 -10.63
N THR A 35 15.89 2.82 -9.85
CA THR A 35 16.30 4.25 -9.84
C THR A 35 16.05 5.04 -8.55
N GLY A 36 15.32 4.49 -7.56
CA GLY A 36 14.92 5.27 -6.36
C GLY A 36 14.06 6.51 -6.69
N GLN A 37 13.58 6.62 -7.93
CA GLN A 37 12.74 7.70 -8.43
C GLN A 37 11.41 7.10 -8.88
N GLY A 38 10.46 7.01 -7.96
CA GLY A 38 9.15 6.43 -8.20
C GLY A 38 8.41 6.12 -6.90
N PRO A 39 7.13 5.74 -6.98
CA PRO A 39 6.38 5.25 -5.84
C PRO A 39 7.04 3.99 -5.27
N LEU A 40 6.88 3.80 -3.95
CA LEU A 40 7.35 2.66 -3.21
C LEU A 40 6.27 1.58 -3.18
N GLN A 41 6.70 0.33 -3.33
CA GLN A 41 5.85 -0.82 -3.13
C GLN A 41 5.42 -0.91 -1.67
N ILE A 42 4.14 -1.17 -1.46
CA ILE A 42 3.53 -1.21 -0.14
C ILE A 42 3.38 -2.67 0.26
N PHE A 43 3.99 -3.03 1.38
CA PHE A 43 3.93 -4.35 1.98
C PHE A 43 3.12 -4.29 3.27
N VAL A 44 2.31 -5.31 3.53
CA VAL A 44 1.56 -5.45 4.79
C VAL A 44 1.79 -6.84 5.39
N SER A 45 1.33 -7.05 6.62
CA SER A 45 1.34 -8.39 7.21
C SER A 45 0.41 -9.33 6.41
N GLU A 46 0.74 -10.62 6.32
CA GLU A 46 -0.13 -11.58 5.61
C GLU A 46 -1.52 -11.69 6.25
N SER A 47 -1.60 -11.50 7.57
CA SER A 47 -2.86 -11.42 8.31
C SER A 47 -3.72 -10.23 7.89
N ASP A 48 -3.11 -9.10 7.53
CA ASP A 48 -3.83 -7.86 7.20
C ASP A 48 -4.17 -7.73 5.72
N LEU A 49 -3.56 -8.53 4.83
CA LEU A 49 -3.81 -8.49 3.37
C LEU A 49 -5.31 -8.49 3.03
N THR A 50 -6.09 -9.34 3.70
CA THR A 50 -7.53 -9.45 3.45
C THR A 50 -8.28 -8.19 3.89
N GLN A 51 -7.92 -7.62 5.05
CA GLN A 51 -8.55 -6.40 5.56
C GLN A 51 -8.17 -5.19 4.72
N ALA A 52 -6.88 -5.03 4.43
CA ALA A 52 -6.34 -4.00 3.56
C ALA A 52 -6.98 -4.02 2.16
N GLY A 53 -7.13 -5.20 1.56
CA GLY A 53 -7.77 -5.36 0.26
C GLY A 53 -9.25 -4.93 0.24
N LYS A 54 -10.00 -5.21 1.33
CA LYS A 54 -11.39 -4.76 1.46
C LYS A 54 -11.52 -3.25 1.50
N LEU A 55 -10.59 -2.57 2.20
CA LEU A 55 -10.61 -1.10 2.33
C LEU A 55 -10.41 -0.40 0.98
N ILE A 56 -9.45 -0.86 0.19
CA ILE A 56 -9.20 -0.29 -1.15
C ILE A 56 -10.37 -0.58 -2.09
N PHE A 57 -10.92 -1.79 -2.07
CA PHE A 57 -12.00 -2.19 -2.98
C PHE A 57 -13.32 -1.45 -2.72
N HIS A 58 -13.65 -1.16 -1.45
CA HIS A 58 -14.88 -0.43 -1.10
C HIS A 58 -14.83 1.06 -1.46
N GLN A 59 -13.64 1.65 -1.63
CA GLN A 59 -13.47 3.06 -1.95
C GLN A 59 -13.55 3.37 -3.47
N LYS A 60 -13.77 2.36 -4.31
CA LYS A 60 -13.92 2.49 -5.78
C LYS A 60 -15.38 2.59 -6.28
N ARG A 61 -16.37 2.79 -5.39
CA ARG A 61 -17.79 2.96 -5.78
C ARG A 61 -18.27 4.39 -5.62
#